data_AF-A0A7C0XCF0-F1
#
_entry.id   AF-A0A7C0XCF0-F1
#
_cell.length_a   1.000
_cell.length_b   1.000
_cell.length_c   1.000
_cell.angle_alpha   90.00
_cell.angle_beta   90.00
_cell.angle_gamma   90.00
#
_symmetry.space_group_name_H-M   'P 1'
#
loop_
_entity.id
_entity.type
_entity.pdbx_description
1 polymer ?
#
loop_
_entity_poly.entity_id
_entity_poly.type
_entity_poly.pdbx_seq_one_letter_code
_entity_poly.pdbx_strand_id
1 'polypeptide(L)'
;MHTSYEYMLSCLMVLTILISTQIAISIMVTRQIVLLQKRAGYLQVDVILDSLLLSPGDPPDWGRRWSGKPRILGLADSKTERLYVLDPYKVSRLRNDTINRITPTEARKLMGLREDYHFTLKIYPVFQVKITGNQSFIVTVKTRFGRPIINANVTAYYIPRSFSYSANYLVRSNITGLNGQCSLEFEERENYVLLVKVEIFGLKVERTFPEGLNLKVIGGHIIKTDYSLINEICFSTGVITGMGGEHTSRLVEIDGSIYVAEFYLWR
;
A
#
# COMPACT_ATOMS: atom_id res chain seq x y z
N MET A 1 -20.69 72.40 0.65
CA MET A 1 -20.98 71.15 -0.07
C MET A 1 -19.74 70.49 -0.70
N HIS A 2 -18.61 71.20 -0.90
CA HIS A 2 -17.40 70.61 -1.53
C HIS A 2 -16.64 69.61 -0.62
N THR A 3 -16.54 69.92 0.68
CA THR A 3 -15.73 69.15 1.63
C THR A 3 -16.28 67.74 1.88
N SER A 4 -17.60 67.55 1.86
CA SER A 4 -18.22 66.23 2.06
C SER A 4 -17.94 65.27 0.89
N TYR A 5 -17.86 65.77 -0.34
CA TYR A 5 -17.51 64.96 -1.51
C TYR A 5 -16.04 64.53 -1.50
N GLU A 6 -15.14 65.42 -1.06
CA GLU A 6 -13.72 65.11 -0.92
C GLU A 6 -13.51 63.98 0.11
N TYR A 7 -14.18 64.02 1.26
CA TYR A 7 -14.08 62.95 2.25
C TYR A 7 -14.66 61.61 1.76
N MET A 8 -15.77 61.62 1.01
CA MET A 8 -16.32 60.39 0.41
C MET A 8 -15.37 59.80 -0.65
N LEU A 9 -14.73 60.66 -1.46
CA LEU A 9 -13.76 60.23 -2.46
C LEU A 9 -12.49 59.65 -1.81
N SER A 10 -11.98 60.29 -0.76
CA SER A 10 -10.83 59.77 0.00
C SER A 10 -11.15 58.42 0.65
N CYS A 11 -12.36 58.24 1.19
CA CYS A 11 -12.79 56.95 1.74
C CYS A 11 -12.84 55.86 0.66
N LEU A 12 -13.39 56.17 -0.52
CA LEU A 12 -13.43 55.25 -1.66
C LEU A 12 -12.02 54.87 -2.14
N MET A 13 -11.09 55.83 -2.21
CA MET A 13 -9.70 55.57 -2.60
C MET A 13 -9.00 54.65 -1.59
N VAL A 14 -9.15 54.90 -0.29
CA VAL A 14 -8.56 54.04 0.75
C VAL A 14 -9.13 52.61 0.65
N LEU A 15 -10.43 52.49 0.39
CA LEU A 15 -11.10 51.19 0.31
C LEU A 15 -10.67 50.39 -0.94
N THR A 16 -10.46 51.04 -2.09
CA THR A 16 -9.94 50.37 -3.30
C THR A 16 -8.47 49.96 -3.15
N ILE A 17 -7.66 50.77 -2.47
CA ILE A 17 -6.27 50.41 -2.13
C ILE A 17 -6.24 49.20 -1.19
N LEU A 18 -7.11 49.15 -0.17
CA LEU A 18 -7.21 47.99 0.73
C LEU A 18 -7.63 46.71 0.01
N ILE A 19 -8.60 46.77 -0.90
CA ILE A 19 -9.04 45.59 -1.65
C ILE A 19 -7.92 45.10 -2.59
N SER A 20 -7.29 46.02 -3.33
CA SER A 20 -6.22 45.67 -4.28
C SER A 20 -5.00 45.06 -3.57
N THR A 21 -4.61 45.61 -2.42
CA THR A 21 -3.51 45.07 -1.60
C THR A 21 -3.84 43.71 -1.03
N GLN A 22 -5.06 43.48 -0.54
CA GLN A 22 -5.50 42.18 -0.02
C GLN A 22 -5.44 41.09 -1.12
N ILE A 23 -5.90 41.41 -2.33
CA ILE A 23 -5.83 40.49 -3.48
C ILE A 23 -4.36 40.20 -3.84
N ALA A 24 -3.51 41.23 -3.90
CA ALA A 24 -2.10 41.06 -4.23
C ALA A 24 -1.35 40.20 -3.21
N ILE A 25 -1.60 40.40 -1.91
CA ILE A 25 -1.02 39.60 -0.82
C ILE A 25 -1.48 38.14 -0.93
N SER A 26 -2.77 37.90 -1.14
CA SER A 26 -3.31 36.54 -1.28
C SER A 26 -2.67 35.77 -2.45
N ILE A 27 -2.50 36.44 -3.60
CA ILE A 27 -1.84 35.85 -4.78
C ILE A 27 -0.36 35.54 -4.48
N MET A 28 0.35 36.46 -3.82
CA MET A 28 1.75 36.27 -3.45
C MET A 28 1.96 35.11 -2.46
N VAL A 29 1.14 35.05 -1.40
CA VAL A 29 1.19 33.98 -0.39
C VAL A 29 0.91 32.63 -1.03
N THR A 30 -0.13 32.52 -1.86
CA THR A 30 -0.46 31.27 -2.55
C THR A 30 0.68 30.80 -3.46
N ARG A 31 1.28 31.72 -4.22
CA ARG A 31 2.44 31.40 -5.07
C ARG A 31 3.65 30.96 -4.25
N GLN A 32 3.93 31.60 -3.13
CA GLN A 32 5.01 31.20 -2.24
C GLN A 32 4.78 29.82 -1.62
N ILE A 33 3.56 29.51 -1.17
CA ILE A 33 3.22 28.18 -0.64
C ILE A 33 3.45 27.11 -1.70
N VAL A 34 2.96 27.32 -2.93
CA VAL A 34 3.16 26.38 -4.05
C VAL A 34 4.63 26.21 -4.38
N LEU A 35 5.41 27.30 -4.41
CA LEU A 35 6.85 27.26 -4.63
C LEU A 35 7.60 26.55 -3.49
N LEU A 36 7.18 26.75 -2.24
CA LEU A 36 7.75 26.10 -1.07
C LEU A 36 7.41 24.61 -1.05
N GLN A 37 6.18 24.21 -1.38
CA GLN A 37 5.80 22.79 -1.55
C GLN A 37 6.66 22.12 -2.62
N LYS A 38 6.83 22.79 -3.77
CA LYS A 38 7.69 22.33 -4.86
C LYS A 38 9.17 22.23 -4.46
N ARG A 39 9.68 23.17 -3.64
CA ARG A 39 11.07 23.15 -3.11
C ARG A 39 11.26 22.14 -1.99
N ALA A 40 10.23 21.88 -1.18
CA ALA A 40 10.24 20.91 -0.08
C ALA A 40 10.05 19.45 -0.56
N GLY A 41 9.84 19.23 -1.86
CA GLY A 41 9.70 17.89 -2.44
C GLY A 41 8.33 17.25 -2.23
N TYR A 42 7.31 18.00 -1.79
CA TYR A 42 5.93 17.52 -1.80
C TYR A 42 5.41 17.55 -3.24
N LEU A 43 5.70 16.47 -3.95
CA LEU A 43 5.25 16.27 -5.33
C LEU A 43 3.75 15.91 -5.31
N GLN A 44 3.05 16.18 -6.42
CA GLN A 44 1.62 15.88 -6.52
C GLN A 44 1.36 14.37 -6.31
N VAL A 45 2.33 13.54 -6.69
CA VAL A 45 2.37 12.09 -6.45
C VAL A 45 2.31 11.71 -4.96
N ASP A 46 2.94 12.48 -4.05
CA ASP A 46 2.93 12.19 -2.61
C ASP A 46 1.54 12.40 -2.01
N VAL A 47 0.90 13.52 -2.36
CA VAL A 47 -0.45 13.85 -1.88
C VAL A 47 -1.45 12.79 -2.35
N ILE A 48 -1.34 12.35 -3.61
CA ILE A 48 -2.23 11.30 -4.15
C ILE A 48 -1.98 9.96 -3.45
N LEU A 49 -0.73 9.56 -3.26
CA LEU A 49 -0.43 8.30 -2.59
C LEU A 49 -0.86 8.34 -1.12
N ASP A 50 -0.53 9.39 -0.38
CA ASP A 50 -0.91 9.52 1.03
C ASP A 50 -2.45 9.59 1.17
N SER A 51 -3.15 10.30 0.26
CA SER A 51 -4.62 10.27 0.24
C SER A 51 -5.17 8.86 0.02
N LEU A 52 -4.55 8.05 -0.84
CA LEU A 52 -4.98 6.69 -1.11
C LEU A 52 -4.70 5.74 0.07
N LEU A 53 -3.53 5.88 0.71
CA LEU A 53 -3.08 4.98 1.79
C LEU A 53 -3.62 5.35 3.18
N LEU A 54 -3.99 6.60 3.41
CA LEU A 54 -4.49 7.10 4.69
C LEU A 54 -6.01 7.24 4.73
N SER A 55 -6.68 7.28 3.57
CA SER A 55 -8.14 7.31 3.52
C SER A 55 -8.73 5.91 3.57
N PRO A 56 -9.77 5.67 4.40
CA PRO A 56 -10.54 4.42 4.34
C PRO A 56 -11.46 4.37 3.09
N GLY A 57 -11.69 5.48 2.40
CA GLY A 57 -12.65 5.59 1.31
C GLY A 57 -14.11 5.68 1.79
N ASP A 58 -15.04 5.70 0.83
CA ASP A 58 -16.48 5.81 1.09
C ASP A 58 -17.26 4.81 0.22
N PRO A 59 -17.97 3.82 0.79
CA PRO A 59 -18.08 3.54 2.22
C PRO A 59 -16.78 2.98 2.81
N PRO A 60 -16.48 3.18 4.11
CA PRO A 60 -15.22 2.76 4.73
C PRO A 60 -14.90 1.26 4.66
N ASP A 61 -15.87 0.39 4.40
CA ASP A 61 -15.74 -1.06 4.33
C ASP A 61 -15.91 -1.62 2.91
N TRP A 62 -15.69 -0.77 1.89
CA TRP A 62 -15.93 -1.10 0.49
C TRP A 62 -15.14 -2.31 -0.03
N GLY A 63 -14.16 -2.85 0.69
CA GLY A 63 -13.41 -4.04 0.28
C GLY A 63 -14.21 -5.34 0.32
N ARG A 64 -15.36 -5.38 1.01
CA ARG A 64 -16.08 -6.62 1.36
C ARG A 64 -17.10 -7.03 0.30
N ARG A 65 -17.53 -8.31 0.31
CA ARG A 65 -18.37 -8.94 -0.72
C ARG A 65 -19.73 -8.26 -1.00
N TRP A 66 -20.21 -7.36 -0.13
CA TRP A 66 -21.53 -6.70 -0.25
C TRP A 66 -21.46 -5.20 -0.57
N SER A 67 -20.27 -4.63 -0.67
CA SER A 67 -20.12 -3.23 -1.05
C SER A 67 -19.95 -3.11 -2.55
N GLY A 68 -20.80 -2.28 -3.16
CA GLY A 68 -20.71 -1.89 -4.56
C GLY A 68 -19.41 -1.14 -4.89
N LYS A 69 -19.43 -0.34 -5.94
CA LYS A 69 -18.29 0.54 -6.25
C LYS A 69 -18.23 1.64 -5.19
N PRO A 70 -17.06 1.91 -4.59
CA PRO A 70 -16.92 3.02 -3.67
C PRO A 70 -17.13 4.35 -4.41
N ARG A 71 -17.59 5.37 -3.70
CA ARG A 71 -17.62 6.76 -4.14
C ARG A 71 -16.23 7.38 -4.09
N ILE A 72 -15.48 7.07 -3.03
CA ILE A 72 -14.10 7.54 -2.82
C ILE A 72 -13.21 6.32 -2.63
N LEU A 73 -12.15 6.22 -3.43
CA LEU A 73 -11.16 5.17 -3.29
C LEU A 73 -10.22 5.48 -2.13
N GLY A 74 -10.04 4.51 -1.25
CA GLY A 74 -9.10 4.59 -0.13
C GLY A 74 -8.79 3.19 0.37
N LEU A 75 -7.52 2.91 0.70
CA LEU A 75 -7.04 1.57 1.05
C LEU A 75 -6.84 1.38 2.56
N ALA A 76 -6.90 2.44 3.36
CA ALA A 76 -6.68 2.35 4.80
C ALA A 76 -7.70 1.45 5.49
N ASP A 77 -7.27 0.72 6.51
CA ASP A 77 -8.18 -0.01 7.39
C ASP A 77 -8.91 0.98 8.32
N SER A 78 -10.24 0.95 8.30
CA SER A 78 -11.08 1.83 9.12
C SER A 78 -11.14 1.42 10.59
N LYS A 79 -10.64 0.22 10.92
CA LYS A 79 -10.69 -0.33 12.29
C LYS A 79 -9.48 0.03 13.15
N THR A 80 -8.49 0.68 12.58
CA THR A 80 -7.23 1.00 13.24
C THR A 80 -6.94 2.49 13.10
N GLU A 81 -6.40 3.08 14.15
CA GLU A 81 -5.95 4.47 14.17
C GLU A 81 -4.50 4.60 13.65
N ARG A 82 -3.85 3.47 13.36
CA ARG A 82 -2.46 3.45 12.86
C ARG A 82 -2.43 3.89 11.39
N LEU A 83 -1.52 4.81 11.09
CA LEU A 83 -1.26 5.26 9.73
C LEU A 83 -0.61 4.13 8.90
N TYR A 84 -0.87 4.15 7.59
CA TYR A 84 -0.31 3.20 6.61
C TYR A 84 -0.65 1.72 6.86
N VAL A 85 -1.71 1.45 7.63
CA VAL A 85 -2.28 0.10 7.74
C VAL A 85 -3.41 -0.04 6.72
N LEU A 86 -3.27 -0.98 5.79
CA LEU A 86 -4.24 -1.17 4.71
C LEU A 86 -5.18 -2.33 4.99
N ASP A 87 -6.42 -2.18 4.53
CA ASP A 87 -7.41 -3.25 4.58
C ASP A 87 -7.10 -4.31 3.51
N PRO A 88 -6.79 -5.56 3.89
CA PRO A 88 -6.47 -6.62 2.94
C PRO A 88 -7.63 -6.92 1.97
N TYR A 89 -8.89 -6.73 2.37
CA TYR A 89 -10.04 -6.93 1.51
C TYR A 89 -10.06 -5.88 0.39
N LYS A 90 -9.77 -4.61 0.70
CA LYS A 90 -9.69 -3.53 -0.29
C LYS A 90 -8.54 -3.74 -1.26
N VAL A 91 -7.36 -4.09 -0.74
CA VAL A 91 -6.17 -4.36 -1.54
C VAL A 91 -6.38 -5.58 -2.44
N SER A 92 -7.08 -6.61 -1.97
CA SER A 92 -7.40 -7.79 -2.79
C SER A 92 -8.22 -7.44 -4.04
N ARG A 93 -9.16 -6.48 -3.96
CA ARG A 93 -9.99 -6.02 -5.09
C ARG A 93 -9.21 -5.28 -6.19
N LEU A 94 -7.94 -4.94 -5.96
CA LEU A 94 -7.06 -4.38 -7.01
C LEU A 94 -6.47 -5.48 -7.90
N ARG A 95 -6.48 -6.74 -7.45
CA ARG A 95 -5.92 -7.87 -8.20
C ARG A 95 -6.82 -8.26 -9.37
N ASN A 96 -6.20 -8.79 -10.42
CA ASN A 96 -6.88 -9.22 -11.64
C ASN A 96 -7.81 -10.44 -11.45
N ASP A 97 -7.58 -11.24 -10.41
CA ASP A 97 -8.26 -12.53 -10.16
C ASP A 97 -9.46 -12.44 -9.21
N THR A 98 -9.90 -11.23 -8.84
CA THR A 98 -10.98 -11.04 -7.86
C THR A 98 -12.34 -10.71 -8.49
N ILE A 99 -13.39 -11.31 -7.93
CA ILE A 99 -14.78 -11.00 -8.24
C ILE A 99 -15.08 -9.62 -7.63
N ASN A 100 -15.60 -8.68 -8.43
CA ASN A 100 -15.78 -7.26 -8.09
C ASN A 100 -14.49 -6.41 -8.04
N ARG A 101 -13.51 -6.74 -8.88
CA ARG A 101 -12.32 -5.91 -9.09
C ARG A 101 -12.64 -4.45 -9.41
N ILE A 102 -11.83 -3.53 -8.89
CA ILE A 102 -11.76 -2.15 -9.38
C ILE A 102 -10.73 -2.10 -10.50
N THR A 103 -11.09 -1.58 -11.67
CA THR A 103 -10.14 -1.44 -12.78
C THR A 103 -9.26 -0.18 -12.60
N PRO A 104 -8.04 -0.15 -13.16
CA PRO A 104 -7.17 1.04 -13.08
C PRO A 104 -7.83 2.31 -13.61
N THR A 105 -8.62 2.20 -14.67
CA THR A 105 -9.36 3.33 -15.26
C THR A 105 -10.48 3.82 -14.35
N GLU A 106 -11.19 2.93 -13.66
CA GLU A 106 -12.17 3.32 -12.64
C GLU A 106 -11.50 3.96 -11.43
N ALA A 107 -10.41 3.36 -10.92
CA ALA A 107 -9.63 3.93 -9.83
C ALA A 107 -9.13 5.33 -10.15
N ARG A 108 -8.68 5.59 -11.39
CA ARG A 108 -8.30 6.93 -11.86
C ARG A 108 -9.43 7.95 -11.63
N LYS A 109 -10.65 7.60 -12.03
CA LYS A 109 -11.84 8.45 -11.87
C LYS A 109 -12.19 8.65 -10.40
N LEU A 110 -12.13 7.58 -9.60
CA LEU A 110 -12.43 7.62 -8.16
C LEU A 110 -11.41 8.42 -7.35
N MET A 111 -10.17 8.52 -7.83
CA MET A 111 -9.13 9.39 -7.25
C MET A 111 -9.24 10.85 -7.75
N GLY A 112 -10.22 11.18 -8.59
CA GLY A 112 -10.39 12.52 -9.16
C GLY A 112 -9.31 12.92 -10.16
N LEU A 113 -8.56 11.96 -10.71
CA LEU A 113 -7.50 12.23 -11.68
C LEU A 113 -8.10 12.45 -13.08
N ARG A 114 -7.60 13.47 -13.78
CA ARG A 114 -7.99 13.77 -15.17
C ARG A 114 -7.59 12.63 -16.12
N GLU A 115 -8.17 12.63 -17.32
CA GLU A 115 -7.94 11.56 -18.30
C GLU A 115 -6.55 11.56 -18.93
N ASP A 116 -5.85 12.69 -18.90
CA ASP A 116 -4.46 12.83 -19.33
C ASP A 116 -3.45 12.25 -18.33
N TYR A 117 -3.85 11.92 -17.11
CA TYR A 117 -2.95 11.31 -16.13
C TYR A 117 -2.95 9.78 -16.24
N HIS A 118 -1.75 9.20 -16.21
CA HIS A 118 -1.55 7.77 -16.07
C HIS A 118 -0.85 7.49 -14.74
N PHE A 119 -1.17 6.37 -14.12
CA PHE A 119 -0.52 5.97 -12.88
C PHE A 119 -0.24 4.47 -12.83
N THR A 120 0.73 4.11 -11.99
CA THR A 120 1.00 2.73 -11.60
C THR A 120 1.17 2.67 -10.10
N LEU A 121 0.31 1.88 -9.44
CA LEU A 121 0.45 1.50 -8.05
C LEU A 121 1.01 0.08 -7.98
N LYS A 122 2.13 -0.10 -7.27
CA LYS A 122 2.67 -1.43 -6.96
C LYS A 122 2.63 -1.65 -5.46
N ILE A 123 2.17 -2.83 -5.05
CA ILE A 123 2.21 -3.24 -3.65
C ILE A 123 2.89 -4.61 -3.59
N TYR A 124 4.00 -4.71 -2.89
CA TYR A 124 4.77 -5.95 -2.80
C TYR A 124 5.47 -6.09 -1.44
N PRO A 125 5.72 -7.31 -0.94
CA PRO A 125 6.38 -7.51 0.35
C PRO A 125 7.77 -6.87 0.39
N VAL A 126 8.17 -6.36 1.56
CA VAL A 126 9.45 -5.66 1.74
C VAL A 126 10.68 -6.49 1.36
N PHE A 127 10.58 -7.81 1.41
CA PHE A 127 11.57 -8.73 0.85
C PHE A 127 10.92 -9.92 0.15
N GLN A 128 11.66 -10.52 -0.79
CA GLN A 128 11.23 -11.68 -1.56
C GLN A 128 11.54 -12.96 -0.79
N VAL A 129 10.53 -13.79 -0.59
CA VAL A 129 10.65 -15.13 -0.01
C VAL A 129 10.30 -16.15 -1.07
N LYS A 130 11.25 -17.02 -1.40
CA LYS A 130 11.06 -18.14 -2.33
C LYS A 130 11.21 -19.44 -1.56
N ILE A 131 10.25 -20.36 -1.77
CA ILE A 131 10.24 -21.67 -1.14
C ILE A 131 10.40 -22.71 -2.25
N THR A 132 11.30 -23.66 -2.05
CA THR A 132 11.52 -24.78 -2.97
C THR A 132 11.74 -26.06 -2.19
N GLY A 133 11.30 -27.19 -2.72
CA GLY A 133 11.42 -28.50 -2.08
C GLY A 133 10.06 -29.11 -1.74
N ASN A 134 10.11 -30.29 -1.14
CA ASN A 134 8.97 -31.18 -0.91
C ASN A 134 9.08 -31.90 0.45
N GLN A 135 10.30 -32.16 0.94
CA GLN A 135 10.58 -32.73 2.27
C GLN A 135 11.53 -31.81 3.05
N SER A 136 12.68 -31.53 2.44
CA SER A 136 13.64 -30.52 2.88
C SER A 136 13.30 -29.22 2.13
N PHE A 137 12.59 -28.33 2.80
CA PHE A 137 12.22 -27.05 2.23
C PHE A 137 13.36 -26.06 2.38
N ILE A 138 13.85 -25.57 1.25
CA ILE A 138 14.81 -24.48 1.19
C ILE A 138 14.02 -23.19 1.09
N VAL A 139 14.12 -22.36 2.12
CA VAL A 139 13.57 -21.01 2.13
C VAL A 139 14.69 -20.03 1.81
N THR A 140 14.52 -19.30 0.71
CA THR A 140 15.44 -18.26 0.26
C THR A 140 14.82 -16.88 0.50
N VAL A 141 15.51 -16.03 1.24
CA VAL A 141 15.09 -14.66 1.56
C VAL A 141 16.06 -13.67 0.91
N LYS A 142 15.53 -12.81 0.06
CA LYS A 142 16.31 -11.80 -0.68
C LYS A 142 15.63 -10.45 -0.64
N THR A 143 16.42 -9.39 -0.67
CA THR A 143 15.92 -8.04 -1.00
C THR A 143 15.39 -8.03 -2.44
N ARG A 144 14.58 -7.01 -2.78
CA ARG A 144 14.09 -6.83 -4.17
C ARG A 144 15.21 -6.61 -5.19
N PHE A 145 16.37 -6.15 -4.75
CA PHE A 145 17.58 -6.01 -5.58
C PHE A 145 18.38 -7.32 -5.70
N GLY A 146 17.84 -8.45 -5.26
CA GLY A 146 18.46 -9.77 -5.37
C GLY A 146 19.54 -10.07 -4.33
N ARG A 147 19.84 -9.14 -3.42
CA ARG A 147 20.82 -9.35 -2.34
C ARG A 147 20.26 -10.28 -1.26
N PRO A 148 21.02 -11.28 -0.79
CA PRO A 148 20.57 -12.19 0.26
C PRO A 148 20.36 -11.46 1.59
N ILE A 149 19.33 -11.88 2.34
CA ILE A 149 19.09 -11.38 3.70
C ILE A 149 19.58 -12.44 4.69
N ILE A 150 20.65 -12.11 5.40
CA ILE A 150 21.26 -12.96 6.42
C ILE A 150 20.57 -12.76 7.78
N ASN A 151 20.63 -13.77 8.65
CA ASN A 151 20.10 -13.72 10.00
C ASN A 151 18.59 -13.42 10.10
N ALA A 152 17.80 -13.72 9.06
CA ALA A 152 16.35 -13.65 9.12
C ALA A 152 15.82 -14.89 9.84
N ASN A 153 14.93 -14.69 10.81
CA ASN A 153 14.25 -15.79 11.49
C ASN A 153 13.13 -16.33 10.61
N VAL A 154 13.20 -17.60 10.25
CA VAL A 154 12.23 -18.28 9.39
C VAL A 154 11.52 -19.31 10.24
N THR A 155 10.21 -19.12 10.42
CA THR A 155 9.33 -20.08 11.10
C THR A 155 8.37 -20.66 10.07
N ALA A 156 8.36 -21.98 9.93
CA ALA A 156 7.48 -22.68 9.01
C ALA A 156 6.49 -23.57 9.77
N TYR A 157 5.24 -23.50 9.32
CA TYR A 157 4.12 -24.28 9.81
C TYR A 157 3.73 -25.26 8.71
N TYR A 158 3.81 -26.56 9.02
CA TYR A 158 3.47 -27.63 8.09
C TYR A 158 2.11 -28.21 8.47
N ILE A 159 1.12 -27.98 7.61
CA ILE A 159 -0.30 -28.20 7.94
C ILE A 159 -1.04 -28.98 6.86
N PRO A 160 -2.01 -29.83 7.21
CA PRO A 160 -2.89 -30.46 6.23
C PRO A 160 -3.77 -29.40 5.54
N ARG A 161 -4.15 -29.61 4.28
CA ARG A 161 -5.10 -28.73 3.57
C ARG A 161 -6.46 -28.66 4.25
N SER A 162 -6.88 -29.74 4.91
CA SER A 162 -8.08 -29.86 5.75
C SER A 162 -7.82 -29.45 7.21
N PHE A 163 -7.05 -28.37 7.42
CA PHE A 163 -6.68 -27.93 8.76
C PHE A 163 -7.89 -27.53 9.61
N SER A 164 -7.82 -27.82 10.91
CA SER A 164 -8.77 -27.40 11.93
C SER A 164 -8.25 -26.17 12.68
N TYR A 165 -9.16 -25.27 13.05
CA TYR A 165 -8.82 -24.14 13.90
C TYR A 165 -8.32 -24.64 15.27
N SER A 166 -7.33 -23.97 15.87
CA SER A 166 -6.75 -24.27 17.19
C SER A 166 -6.01 -25.62 17.37
N ALA A 167 -5.74 -26.36 16.29
CA ALA A 167 -4.90 -27.56 16.40
C ALA A 167 -3.40 -27.21 16.48
N ASN A 168 -2.64 -28.07 17.17
CA ASN A 168 -1.18 -27.98 17.22
C ASN A 168 -0.59 -28.60 15.94
N TYR A 169 0.08 -27.77 15.15
CA TYR A 169 0.72 -28.20 13.92
C TYR A 169 2.23 -28.35 14.10
N LEU A 170 2.86 -29.08 13.18
CA LEU A 170 4.31 -29.21 13.12
C LEU A 170 4.91 -27.85 12.77
N VAL A 171 5.70 -27.31 13.69
CA VAL A 171 6.43 -26.05 13.53
C VAL A 171 7.92 -26.33 13.56
N ARG A 172 8.64 -25.74 12.61
CA ARG A 172 10.10 -25.71 12.57
C ARG A 172 10.56 -24.27 12.36
N SER A 173 11.65 -23.91 13.01
CA SER A 173 12.27 -22.59 12.84
C SER A 173 13.75 -22.74 12.56
N ASN A 174 14.28 -21.88 11.71
CA ASN A 174 15.70 -21.78 11.41
C ASN A 174 16.05 -20.33 11.05
N ILE A 175 17.34 -20.04 10.94
CA ILE A 175 17.86 -18.71 10.61
C ILE A 175 18.55 -18.76 9.25
N THR A 176 18.39 -17.72 8.42
CA THR A 176 19.07 -17.66 7.12
C THR A 176 20.59 -17.47 7.27
N GLY A 177 21.35 -18.27 6.54
CA GLY A 177 22.80 -18.17 6.46
C GLY A 177 23.30 -17.03 5.55
N LEU A 178 24.59 -17.01 5.27
CA LEU A 178 25.26 -15.95 4.48
C LEU A 178 24.73 -15.83 3.03
N ASN A 179 24.20 -16.91 2.48
CA ASN A 179 23.55 -16.95 1.16
C ASN A 179 22.07 -16.55 1.19
N GLY A 180 21.54 -16.14 2.35
CA GLY A 180 20.14 -15.78 2.55
C GLY A 180 19.19 -16.98 2.50
N GLN A 181 19.70 -18.19 2.74
CA GLN A 181 18.91 -19.42 2.70
C GLN A 181 18.91 -20.13 4.05
N CYS A 182 17.84 -20.85 4.35
CA CYS A 182 17.79 -21.84 5.41
C CYS A 182 17.06 -23.10 4.92
N SER A 183 17.42 -24.25 5.50
CA SER A 183 16.70 -25.49 5.27
C SER A 183 15.80 -25.82 6.46
N LEU A 184 14.62 -26.34 6.16
CA LEU A 184 13.62 -26.78 7.12
C LEU A 184 13.12 -28.16 6.72
N GLU A 185 13.38 -29.15 7.55
CA GLU A 185 13.06 -30.55 7.27
C GLU A 185 11.76 -30.97 7.95
N PHE A 186 10.88 -31.58 7.15
CA PHE A 186 9.63 -32.17 7.61
C PHE A 186 9.51 -33.59 7.06
N GLU A 187 8.85 -34.46 7.82
CA GLU A 187 8.41 -35.76 7.32
C GLU A 187 7.38 -35.54 6.22
N GLU A 188 7.55 -36.22 5.08
CA GLU A 188 6.63 -36.08 3.95
C GLU A 188 5.22 -36.52 4.36
N ARG A 189 4.24 -35.65 4.10
CA ARG A 189 2.82 -35.96 4.31
C ARG A 189 2.01 -35.52 3.11
N GLU A 190 1.14 -36.40 2.63
CA GLU A 190 0.24 -36.08 1.55
C GLU A 190 -0.78 -35.03 1.95
N ASN A 191 -1.12 -34.14 1.01
CA ASN A 191 -2.07 -33.04 1.22
C ASN A 191 -1.67 -32.03 2.30
N TYR A 192 -0.37 -31.88 2.57
CA TYR A 192 0.13 -30.81 3.43
C TYR A 192 0.59 -29.60 2.62
N VAL A 193 0.57 -28.44 3.27
CA VAL A 193 1.01 -27.16 2.75
C VAL A 193 1.92 -26.50 3.76
N LEU A 194 2.81 -25.64 3.28
CA LEU A 194 3.74 -24.91 4.12
C LEU A 194 3.29 -23.45 4.22
N LEU A 195 3.21 -22.92 5.43
CA LEU A 195 3.08 -21.50 5.69
C LEU A 195 4.38 -21.04 6.36
N VAL A 196 5.09 -20.13 5.71
CA VAL A 196 6.38 -19.61 6.16
C VAL A 196 6.21 -18.17 6.60
N LYS A 197 6.57 -17.90 7.83
CA LYS A 197 6.72 -16.55 8.39
C LYS A 197 8.20 -16.23 8.48
N VAL A 198 8.61 -15.12 7.89
CA VAL A 198 9.98 -14.60 7.97
C VAL A 198 9.95 -13.30 8.75
N GLU A 199 10.85 -13.18 9.73
CA GLU A 199 10.96 -12.03 10.61
C GLU A 199 12.42 -11.55 10.73
N ILE A 200 12.65 -10.27 10.48
CA ILE A 200 13.97 -9.64 10.65
C ILE A 200 13.81 -8.18 11.07
N PHE A 201 14.48 -7.77 12.16
CA PHE A 201 14.40 -6.40 12.71
C PHE A 201 12.96 -5.86 12.85
N GLY A 202 12.01 -6.72 13.23
CA GLY A 202 10.59 -6.37 13.37
C GLY A 202 9.78 -6.36 12.06
N LEU A 203 10.43 -6.47 10.90
CA LEU A 203 9.76 -6.64 9.60
C LEU A 203 9.30 -8.09 9.44
N LYS A 204 8.01 -8.26 9.16
CA LYS A 204 7.37 -9.57 9.02
C LYS A 204 6.82 -9.74 7.61
N VAL A 205 7.02 -10.92 7.03
CA VAL A 205 6.40 -11.32 5.76
C VAL A 205 5.98 -12.78 5.87
N GLU A 206 4.78 -13.06 5.40
CA GLU A 206 4.24 -14.42 5.33
C GLU A 206 4.10 -14.89 3.88
N ARG A 207 4.35 -16.18 3.64
CA ARG A 207 4.16 -16.84 2.34
C ARG A 207 3.68 -18.26 2.50
N THR A 208 2.86 -18.71 1.55
CA THR A 208 2.41 -20.10 1.48
C THR A 208 3.10 -20.85 0.34
N PHE A 209 3.27 -22.15 0.51
CA PHE A 209 3.70 -23.08 -0.53
C PHE A 209 2.75 -24.27 -0.57
N PRO A 210 2.00 -24.48 -1.67
CA PRO A 210 1.95 -23.65 -2.88
C PRO A 210 1.42 -22.22 -2.63
N GLU A 211 1.70 -21.30 -3.54
CA GLU A 211 1.27 -19.90 -3.44
C GLU A 211 -0.25 -19.75 -3.60
N GLY A 212 -0.80 -18.65 -3.07
CA GLY A 212 -2.20 -18.27 -3.26
C GLY A 212 -3.18 -18.96 -2.31
N LEU A 213 -2.71 -19.61 -1.24
CA LEU A 213 -3.57 -20.18 -0.22
C LEU A 213 -4.09 -19.09 0.72
N ASN A 214 -5.34 -19.26 1.19
CA ASN A 214 -5.98 -18.33 2.11
C ASN A 214 -5.70 -18.72 3.56
N LEU A 215 -4.43 -18.61 3.94
CA LEU A 215 -3.91 -19.04 5.24
C LEU A 215 -3.06 -17.93 5.84
N LYS A 216 -3.15 -17.78 7.16
CA LYS A 216 -2.40 -16.78 7.90
C LYS A 216 -2.05 -17.23 9.31
N VAL A 217 -0.95 -16.72 9.87
CA VAL A 217 -0.61 -16.87 11.29
C VAL A 217 -1.06 -15.64 12.09
N ILE A 218 -1.85 -15.84 13.15
CA ILE A 218 -2.19 -14.80 14.13
C ILE A 218 -1.93 -15.35 15.54
N GLY A 219 -1.05 -14.68 16.29
CA GLY A 219 -0.73 -15.08 17.66
C GLY A 219 -0.16 -16.51 17.79
N GLY A 220 0.48 -17.03 16.73
CA GLY A 220 0.99 -18.41 16.68
C GLY A 220 -0.04 -19.45 16.24
N HIS A 221 -1.30 -19.06 16.02
CA HIS A 221 -2.35 -19.93 15.50
C HIS A 221 -2.62 -19.67 14.03
N ILE A 222 -3.06 -20.70 13.30
CA ILE A 222 -3.32 -20.62 11.87
C ILE A 222 -4.80 -20.41 11.63
N ILE A 223 -5.12 -19.44 10.77
CA ILE A 223 -6.48 -19.00 10.48
C ILE A 223 -6.72 -19.05 8.97
N LYS A 224 -7.93 -19.47 8.58
CA LYS A 224 -8.40 -19.37 7.19
C LYS A 224 -8.88 -17.95 6.92
N THR A 225 -8.35 -17.33 5.87
CA THR A 225 -8.77 -16.00 5.42
C THR A 225 -9.74 -16.11 4.23
N ASP A 226 -10.43 -15.03 3.92
CA ASP A 226 -11.25 -14.94 2.69
C ASP A 226 -10.46 -14.43 1.48
N TYR A 227 -9.25 -13.91 1.72
CA TYR A 227 -8.28 -13.45 0.73
C TYR A 227 -7.00 -14.29 0.82
N SER A 228 -6.28 -14.41 -0.29
CA SER A 228 -4.93 -14.99 -0.29
C SER A 228 -3.89 -13.94 0.09
N LEU A 229 -2.75 -14.41 0.63
CA LEU A 229 -1.61 -13.54 0.91
C LEU A 229 -1.19 -12.78 -0.35
N ILE A 230 -0.89 -11.49 -0.17
CA ILE A 230 -0.54 -10.61 -1.29
C ILE A 230 0.90 -10.89 -1.69
N ASN A 231 1.10 -11.40 -2.91
CA ASN A 231 2.42 -11.67 -3.45
C ASN A 231 3.03 -10.44 -4.10
N GLU A 232 2.32 -9.89 -5.07
CA GLU A 232 2.64 -8.63 -5.74
C GLU A 232 1.37 -8.15 -6.44
N ILE A 233 1.11 -6.86 -6.33
CA ILE A 233 0.06 -6.18 -7.07
C ILE A 233 0.73 -5.18 -7.97
N CYS A 234 0.43 -5.25 -9.25
CA CYS A 234 0.78 -4.23 -10.23
C CYS A 234 -0.52 -3.70 -10.82
N PHE A 235 -0.88 -2.48 -10.43
CA PHE A 235 -2.16 -1.86 -10.75
C PHE A 235 -1.91 -0.59 -11.55
N SER A 236 -2.08 -0.67 -12.87
CA SER A 236 -1.57 0.34 -13.80
C SER A 236 -2.58 0.72 -14.88
N THR A 237 -2.63 2.01 -15.22
CA THR A 237 -3.32 2.52 -16.41
C THR A 237 -2.42 2.56 -17.65
N GLY A 238 -1.23 1.95 -17.58
CA GLY A 238 -0.18 2.00 -18.60
C GLY A 238 1.01 2.85 -18.19
N VAL A 239 2.05 2.82 -19.03
CA VAL A 239 3.27 3.63 -18.88
C VAL A 239 3.38 4.53 -20.11
N ILE A 240 3.62 5.82 -19.91
CA ILE A 240 3.99 6.73 -20.99
C ILE A 240 5.52 6.83 -20.99
N THR A 241 6.15 6.34 -22.06
CA THR A 241 7.59 6.46 -22.26
C THR A 241 7.95 7.86 -22.75
N GLY A 242 9.02 8.45 -22.21
CA GLY A 242 9.58 9.73 -22.70
C GLY A 242 9.10 11.01 -22.01
N MET A 243 8.19 10.93 -21.03
CA MET A 243 7.78 12.08 -20.20
C MET A 243 8.35 11.98 -18.78
N GLY A 244 8.59 13.13 -18.14
CA GLY A 244 9.04 13.21 -16.75
C GLY A 244 7.92 12.75 -15.81
N GLY A 245 8.00 11.49 -15.36
CA GLY A 245 7.10 10.94 -14.36
C GLY A 245 7.57 11.26 -12.94
N GLU A 246 6.61 11.50 -12.05
CA GLU A 246 6.85 11.60 -10.61
C GLU A 246 6.70 10.22 -9.98
N HIS A 247 7.49 9.93 -8.95
CA HIS A 247 7.44 8.65 -8.23
C HIS A 247 7.65 8.87 -6.74
N THR A 248 6.94 8.10 -5.92
CA THR A 248 7.11 8.05 -4.47
C THR A 248 6.76 6.67 -3.94
N SER A 249 7.17 6.38 -2.70
CA SER A 249 6.88 5.11 -2.03
C SER A 249 6.65 5.27 -0.54
N ARG A 250 5.91 4.33 0.05
CA ARG A 250 5.63 4.24 1.49
C ARG A 250 5.72 2.79 1.95
N LEU A 251 6.18 2.60 3.18
CA LEU A 251 6.02 1.34 3.88
C LEU A 251 4.60 1.25 4.41
N VAL A 252 3.95 0.11 4.18
CA VAL A 252 2.57 -0.13 4.59
C VAL A 252 2.47 -1.48 5.29
N GLU A 253 1.61 -1.56 6.29
CA GLU A 253 1.29 -2.82 6.96
C GLU A 253 -0.01 -3.36 6.37
N ILE A 254 0.00 -4.63 5.95
CA ILE A 254 -1.20 -5.34 5.54
C ILE A 254 -1.28 -6.56 6.42
N ASP A 255 -2.23 -6.52 7.34
CA ASP A 255 -2.56 -7.64 8.20
C ASP A 255 -1.33 -8.17 8.98
N GLY A 256 -0.49 -7.29 9.52
CA GLY A 256 0.71 -7.64 10.30
C GLY A 256 1.96 -7.98 9.48
N SER A 257 1.87 -8.05 8.15
CA SER A 257 3.02 -8.17 7.24
C SER A 257 3.37 -6.81 6.64
N ILE A 258 4.66 -6.56 6.39
CA ILE A 258 5.16 -5.28 5.87
C ILE A 258 5.36 -5.35 4.36
N TYR A 259 4.80 -4.36 3.68
CA TYR A 259 4.82 -4.17 2.25
C TYR A 259 5.39 -2.81 1.90
N VAL A 260 5.85 -2.67 0.66
CA VAL A 260 6.17 -1.40 0.03
C VAL A 260 5.04 -1.09 -0.95
N ALA A 261 4.45 0.10 -0.81
CA ALA A 261 3.55 0.69 -1.79
C ALA A 261 4.33 1.72 -2.61
N GLU A 262 4.52 1.47 -3.90
CA GLU A 262 5.12 2.42 -4.84
C GLU A 262 4.06 3.01 -5.75
N PHE A 263 4.16 4.31 -5.99
CA PHE A 263 3.25 5.02 -6.87
C PHE A 263 4.04 5.84 -7.88
N TYR A 264 3.70 5.63 -9.14
CA TYR A 264 4.23 6.36 -10.28
C TYR A 264 3.09 7.14 -10.93
N LEU A 265 3.33 8.40 -11.24
CA LEU A 265 2.37 9.28 -11.88
C LEU A 265 3.02 9.93 -13.12
N TRP A 266 2.31 9.85 -14.24
CA TRP A 266 2.68 10.49 -15.49
C TRP A 266 1.52 11.37 -15.96
N ARG A 267 1.86 12.38 -16.75
CA ARG A 267 0.94 13.28 -17.42
C ARG A 267 1.40 13.46 -18.85
#